data_AF-A0A359MZI1-F1
#
_entry.id   AF-A0A359MZI1-F1
#
_cell.length_a   1.000
_cell.length_b   1.000
_cell.length_c   1.000
_cell.angle_alpha   90.00
_cell.angle_beta   90.00
_cell.angle_gamma   90.00
#
_symmetry.space_group_name_H-M   'P 1'
#
loop_
_entity.id
_entity.type
_entity.pdbx_description
1 polymer ?
#
loop_
_entity_poly.entity_id
_entity_poly.type
_entity_poly.pdbx_seq_one_letter_code
_entity_poly.pdbx_strand_id
1 'polypeptide(L)' 'MNFVAKIAMKFFIHNLRVWDFVAAARVDFFIANSVNTAGRIAKYYRRESKLIYPGIDLNSFPFSDIKKDYYFYV' A
#
# COMPACT_ATOMS: atom_id res chain seq x y z
N MET A 1 0.46 -17.66 -10.61
CA MET A 1 1.59 -16.76 -10.96
C MET A 1 2.60 -17.58 -11.76
N ASN A 2 2.83 -17.24 -13.03
CA ASN A 2 3.61 -18.08 -13.94
C ASN A 2 5.08 -18.16 -13.53
N PHE A 3 5.70 -19.33 -13.69
CA PHE A 3 7.09 -19.63 -13.28
C PHE A 3 8.12 -18.63 -13.85
N VAL A 4 7.93 -18.24 -15.12
CA VAL A 4 8.75 -17.23 -15.80
C VAL A 4 8.71 -15.89 -15.07
N ALA A 5 7.53 -15.43 -14.63
CA ALA A 5 7.39 -14.18 -13.89
C ALA A 5 8.12 -14.22 -12.56
N LYS A 6 8.13 -15.38 -11.87
CA LYS A 6 8.83 -15.56 -10.60
C LYS A 6 10.35 -15.47 -10.76
N ILE A 7 10.90 -16.04 -11.84
CA ILE A 7 12.32 -15.96 -12.18
C ILE A 7 12.69 -14.52 -12.56
N ALA A 8 11.94 -13.90 -13.47
CA ALA A 8 12.18 -12.52 -13.87
C ALA A 8 12.17 -11.56 -12.66
N MET A 9 11.16 -11.69 -11.79
CA MET A 9 11.04 -10.87 -10.59
C MET A 9 12.27 -11.00 -9.68
N LYS A 10 12.88 -12.18 -9.56
CA LYS A 10 14.10 -12.37 -8.75
C LYS A 10 15.27 -11.52 -9.25
N PHE A 11 15.38 -11.30 -10.56
CA PHE A 11 16.42 -10.47 -11.15
C PHE A 11 16.12 -8.96 -11.03
N PHE A 12 14.86 -8.55 -11.16
CA PHE A 12 14.50 -7.12 -11.15
C PHE A 12 14.21 -6.53 -9.76
N ILE A 13 13.80 -7.34 -8.79
CA ILE A 13 13.31 -6.85 -7.49
C ILE A 13 14.36 -6.07 -6.70
N HIS A 14 15.65 -6.43 -6.83
CA HIS A 14 16.72 -5.74 -6.12
C HIS A 14 16.82 -4.28 -6.56
N ASN A 15 16.93 -4.05 -7.87
CA ASN A 15 17.04 -2.70 -8.43
C ASN A 15 15.77 -1.89 -8.16
N LEU A 16 14.59 -2.52 -8.24
CA LEU A 16 13.33 -1.87 -7.93
C LEU A 16 13.26 -1.41 -6.47
N ARG A 17 13.75 -2.21 -5.52
CA ARG A 17 13.81 -1.84 -4.09
C ARG A 17 14.75 -0.68 -3.84
N VAL A 18 15.91 -0.66 -4.50
CA VAL A 18 16.87 0.46 -4.38
C VAL A 18 16.25 1.74 -4.93
N TRP A 19 15.63 1.66 -6.11
CA TRP A 19 14.96 2.80 -6.74
C TRP A 19 13.83 3.35 -5.86
N ASP A 20 12.99 2.47 -5.33
CA ASP A 20 11.90 2.82 -4.43
C ASP A 20 12.40 3.49 -3.14
N PHE A 21 13.45 2.96 -2.51
CA PHE A 21 14.07 3.56 -1.32
C PHE A 21 14.64 4.96 -1.61
N VAL A 22 15.36 5.12 -2.72
CA VAL A 22 15.95 6.41 -3.11
C VAL A 22 14.86 7.44 -3.45
N ALA A 23 13.76 7.02 -4.08
CA ALA A 23 12.61 7.88 -4.31
C ALA A 23 11.94 8.32 -3.00
N ALA A 24 11.73 7.38 -2.09
CA ALA A 24 11.16 7.61 -0.77
C ALA A 24 12.05 8.53 0.11
N ALA A 25 13.36 8.56 -0.10
CA ALA A 25 14.26 9.44 0.64
C ALA A 25 14.04 10.94 0.36
N ARG A 26 13.42 11.31 -0.77
CA ARG A 26 13.29 12.71 -1.22
C ARG A 26 12.01 13.41 -0.76
N VAL A 27 11.05 12.70 -0.18
CA VAL A 27 9.78 13.32 0.24
C VAL A 27 9.96 14.06 1.56
N ASP A 28 9.25 15.18 1.72
CA ASP A 28 9.26 15.94 2.97
C ASP A 28 8.53 15.17 4.08
N PHE A 29 7.35 14.63 3.76
CA PHE A 29 6.48 13.96 4.71
C PHE A 29 5.96 12.63 4.16
N PHE A 30 5.85 11.64 5.05
CA PHE A 30 5.10 10.43 4.78
C PHE A 30 3.71 10.52 5.40
N ILE A 31 2.70 10.09 4.65
CA ILE A 31 1.33 9.91 5.13
C ILE A 31 0.96 8.44 4.94
N ALA A 32 0.46 7.82 6.00
CA ALA A 32 -0.04 6.45 5.97
C ALA A 32 -1.57 6.44 6.09
N ASN A 33 -2.21 5.55 5.35
CA ASN A 33 -3.67 5.33 5.41
C ASN A 33 -4.09 4.35 6.52
N SER A 34 -3.13 3.64 7.12
CA SER A 34 -3.38 2.65 8.17
C SER A 34 -2.13 2.44 9.01
N VAL A 35 -2.31 1.88 10.20
CA VAL A 35 -1.20 1.47 11.09
C VAL A 35 -0.29 0.47 10.38
N ASN A 36 -0.85 -0.43 9.57
CA ASN A 36 -0.07 -1.42 8.82
C ASN A 36 0.84 -0.73 7.77
N THR A 37 0.30 0.22 7.01
CA THR A 37 1.09 1.00 6.06
C THR A 37 2.16 1.84 6.77
N ALA A 38 1.82 2.47 7.90
CA ALA A 38 2.78 3.21 8.72
C ALA A 38 3.94 2.33 9.19
N GLY A 39 3.64 1.11 9.67
CA GLY A 39 4.65 0.13 10.07
C GLY A 39 5.56 -0.30 8.91
N ARG A 40 5.03 -0.38 7.68
CA ARG A 40 5.84 -0.66 6.48
C ARG A 40 6.78 0.48 6.13
N ILE A 41 6.30 1.74 6.21
CA ILE A 41 7.14 2.92 5.99
C ILE A 41 8.29 2.94 7.01
N ALA A 42 7.98 2.72 8.29
CA ALA A 42 8.99 2.62 9.35
C ALA A 42 9.98 1.47 9.11
N LYS A 43 9.51 0.29 8.68
CA LYS A 43 10.36 -0.88 8.43
C LYS A 43 11.29 -0.71 7.24
N TYR A 44 10.78 -0.24 6.10
CA TYR A 44 11.51 -0.23 4.84
C TYR A 44 12.26 1.08 4.57
N TYR A 45 11.70 2.21 4.98
CA TYR A 45 12.29 3.53 4.75
C TYR A 45 12.90 4.14 6.01
N ARG A 46 12.73 3.51 7.19
CA ARG A 46 13.26 3.97 8.49
C ARG A 46 12.85 5.41 8.83
N ARG A 47 11.63 5.78 8.43
CA ARG A 47 11.03 7.10 8.68
C ARG A 47 9.66 6.95 9.32
N GLU A 48 9.27 7.96 10.08
CA GLU A 48 7.91 8.07 10.63
C GLU A 48 6.94 8.58 9.57
N SER A 49 5.66 8.29 9.77
CA SER A 49 4.58 8.73 8.89
C SER A 49 3.41 9.24 9.72
N LYS A 50 2.73 10.27 9.21
CA LYS A 50 1.48 10.76 9.80
C LYS A 50 0.33 9.84 9.38
N LEU A 51 -0.40 9.32 10.34
CA LEU A 51 -1.56 8.47 10.08
C LEU A 51 -2.79 9.33 9.78
N ILE A 52 -3.37 9.16 8.60
CA ILE A 52 -4.63 9.75 8.18
C ILE A 52 -5.49 8.63 7.61
N TYR A 53 -6.50 8.20 8.35
CA TYR A 53 -7.38 7.13 7.88
C TYR A 53 -8.13 7.55 6.62
N PRO A 54 -8.30 6.64 5.64
CA PRO A 54 -9.04 6.95 4.42
C PRO A 54 -10.49 7.25 4.81
N GLY A 55 -10.98 8.39 4.34
CA GLY A 55 -12.41 8.68 4.38
C GLY A 55 -13.17 7.82 3.37
N ILE A 56 -14.44 7.57 3.65
CA ILE A 56 -15.40 7.01 2.68
C ILE A 56 -16.56 7.98 2.53
N ASP A 57 -17.03 8.17 1.30
CA ASP A 57 -18.22 8.98 1.04
C ASP A 57 -19.48 8.17 1.37
N LEU A 58 -20.15 8.55 2.46
CA LEU A 58 -21.35 7.86 2.93
C LEU A 58 -22.54 8.01 1.96
N ASN A 59 -22.56 9.06 1.13
CA ASN A 59 -23.64 9.26 0.16
C ASN A 59 -23.55 8.26 -0.99
N SER A 60 -22.33 7.89 -1.39
CA SER A 60 -22.06 6.89 -2.43
C SER A 60 -22.32 5.45 -1.97
N PHE A 61 -22.36 5.20 -0.66
CA PHE A 61 -22.52 3.86 -0.08
C PHE A 61 -23.65 3.83 0.96
N PRO A 62 -24.92 3.90 0.54
CA PRO A 62 -26.05 3.76 1.45
C PRO A 62 -26.03 2.40 2.12
N PHE A 63 -26.42 2.37 3.39
CA PHE A 63 -26.54 1.13 4.15
C PHE A 63 -27.57 0.20 3.49
N SER A 64 -27.22 -1.09 3.39
CA SER A 64 -28.07 -2.16 2.88
C SER A 64 -27.96 -3.36 3.81
N ASP A 65 -29.08 -3.87 4.30
CA ASP A 65 -29.17 -5.11 5.07
C ASP A 65 -29.08 -6.36 4.17
N ILE A 66 -29.25 -6.19 2.86
CA ILE A 66 -29.12 -7.25 1.86
C ILE A 66 -27.64 -7.57 1.62
N LYS A 67 -27.18 -8.70 2.16
CA LYS A 67 -25.86 -9.26 1.87
C LYS A 67 -25.88 -9.96 0.51
N LYS A 68 -25.01 -9.54 -0.41
CA LYS A 68 -24.83 -10.18 -1.72
C LYS A 68 -23.65 -11.16 -1.68
N ASP A 69 -23.67 -12.17 -2.54
CA ASP A 69 -22.63 -13.21 -2.57
C ASP A 69 -21.40 -12.77 -3.38
N TYR A 70 -20.79 -11.67 -2.96
CA TYR A 70 -19.52 -11.18 -3.47
C TYR A 70 -18.82 -10.29 -2.44
N TYR A 71 -17.50 -10.13 -2.61
CA TYR A 71 -16.70 -9.19 -1.83
C TYR A 71 -16.20 -8.08 -2.75
N PHE A 72 -16.20 -6.86 -2.24
CA PHE A 72 -15.43 -5.78 -2.85
C PHE A 72 -13.96 -5.98 -2.50
N TYR A 73 -13.12 -6.05 -3.52
CA TYR A 73 -11.67 -6.01 -3.38
C TYR A 73 -11.20 -4.63 -3.84
N VAL A 74 -10.45 -3.93 -2.99
CA VAL A 74 -9.79 -2.65 -3.27
C VAL A 74 -8.32 -2.80 -2.98
#